data_AF-A0A660N2C1-F1
#
_entry.id   AF-A0A660N2C1-F1
#
_cell.length_a   1.000
_cell.length_b   1.000
_cell.length_c   1.000
_cell.angle_alpha   90.00
_cell.angle_beta   90.00
_cell.angle_gamma   90.00
#
_symmetry.space_group_name_H-M   'P 1'
#
loop_
_entity.id
_entity.type
_entity.pdbx_description
1 polymer ?
#
loop_
_entity_poly.entity_id
_entity_poly.type
_entity_poly.pdbx_seq_one_letter_code
_entity_poly.pdbx_strand_id
1 'polypeptide(L)'
;VDSSYHLQRGLFDQRARAADAAAQSSRQARQSRRLFELGKLTLDQALTAEIAASQAQEALVRARLAEGENLLRLYQALGGGWQD
;
A
#
# COMPACT_ATOMS: atom_id res chain seq x y z
N VAL A 1 22.20 -10.44 12.44
CA VAL A 1 20.92 -11.16 12.24
C VAL A 1 19.73 -10.34 12.74
N ASP A 2 19.82 -9.64 13.88
CA ASP A 2 18.73 -8.76 14.36
C ASP A 2 18.28 -7.66 13.38
N SER A 3 19.23 -7.00 12.70
CA SER A 3 18.92 -5.89 11.78
C SER A 3 18.01 -6.29 10.59
N SER A 4 18.19 -7.49 10.03
CA SER A 4 17.35 -7.98 8.92
C SER A 4 15.93 -8.33 9.37
N TYR A 5 15.76 -8.87 10.58
CA TYR A 5 14.46 -9.17 11.15
C TYR A 5 13.68 -7.89 11.49
N HIS A 6 14.34 -6.87 12.04
CA HIS A 6 13.72 -5.58 12.31
C HIS A 6 13.29 -4.86 11.02
N LEU A 7 14.11 -4.91 9.97
CA LEU A 7 13.75 -4.36 8.66
C LEU A 7 12.54 -5.08 8.05
N GLN A 8 12.51 -6.41 8.08
CA GLN A 8 11.39 -7.20 7.56
C GLN A 8 10.08 -6.89 8.30
N ARG A 9 10.13 -6.79 9.64
CA ARG A 9 8.97 -6.40 10.44
C ARG A 9 8.48 -5.00 10.09
N GLY A 10 9.39 -4.03 9.96
CA GLY A 10 9.03 -2.66 9.58
C GLY A 10 8.36 -2.57 8.21
N LEU A 11 8.84 -3.34 7.23
CA LEU A 11 8.24 -3.42 5.89
C LEU A 11 6.84 -4.07 5.93
N PHE A 12 6.66 -5.12 6.74
CA PHE A 12 5.36 -5.74 6.95
C PHE A 12 4.35 -4.75 7.55
N ASP A 13 4.75 -4.02 8.60
CA ASP A 13 3.91 -3.00 9.24
C ASP A 13 3.58 -1.83 8.30
N GLN A 14 4.53 -1.46 7.42
CA GLN A 14 4.29 -0.44 6.40
C GLN A 14 3.28 -0.91 5.37
N ARG A 15 3.40 -2.16 4.88
CA ARG A 15 2.45 -2.75 3.94
C ARG A 15 1.05 -2.89 4.55
N ALA A 16 0.95 -3.31 5.81
CA ALA A 16 -0.33 -3.41 6.50
C ALA A 16 -1.03 -2.05 6.58
N ARG A 17 -0.31 -1.01 7.03
CA ARG A 17 -0.84 0.37 7.07
C ARG A 17 -1.23 0.89 5.68
N ALA A 18 -0.45 0.60 4.64
CA ALA A 18 -0.78 0.97 3.27
C ALA A 18 -2.04 0.25 2.77
N ALA A 19 -2.23 -1.02 3.15
CA ALA A 19 -3.42 -1.79 2.81
C ALA A 19 -4.68 -1.23 3.48
N ASP A 20 -4.59 -0.88 4.76
CA ASP A 20 -5.70 -0.26 5.50
C ASP A 20 -6.06 1.11 4.92
N ALA A 21 -5.05 1.94 4.60
CA ALA A 21 -5.23 3.24 3.97
C ALA A 21 -5.91 3.11 2.60
N ALA A 22 -5.46 2.16 1.75
CA ALA A 22 -6.07 1.90 0.45
C ALA A 22 -7.52 1.40 0.57
N ALA A 23 -7.81 0.55 1.55
CA ALA A 23 -9.17 0.07 1.80
C ALA A 23 -10.08 1.21 2.27
N GLN A 24 -9.59 2.08 3.17
CA GLN A 24 -10.34 3.22 3.68
C GLN A 24 -10.60 4.28 2.60
N SER A 25 -9.59 4.66 1.82
CA SER A 25 -9.74 5.63 0.75
C SER A 25 -10.67 5.12 -0.35
N SER A 26 -10.63 3.82 -0.67
CA SER A 26 -11.56 3.18 -1.61
C SER A 26 -13.02 3.25 -1.11
N ARG A 27 -13.26 3.03 0.20
CA ARG A 27 -14.59 3.23 0.80
C ARG A 27 -15.04 4.69 0.71
N GLN A 28 -14.14 5.62 1.03
CA GLN A 28 -14.41 7.06 0.98
C GLN A 28 -14.77 7.51 -0.44
N ALA A 29 -14.01 7.09 -1.46
CA ALA A 29 -14.31 7.41 -2.86
C ALA A 29 -15.71 6.94 -3.27
N ARG A 30 -16.08 5.70 -2.94
CA ARG A 30 -17.44 5.17 -3.20
C ARG A 30 -18.53 5.99 -2.50
N GLN A 31 -18.28 6.40 -1.25
CA GLN A 31 -19.23 7.21 -0.50
C GLN A 31 -19.35 8.62 -1.09
N SER A 32 -18.22 9.26 -1.40
CA SER A 32 -18.20 10.61 -2.00
C SER A 32 -18.91 10.63 -3.34
N ARG A 33 -18.74 9.59 -4.17
CA ARG A 33 -19.48 9.44 -5.44
C ARG A 33 -20.99 9.39 -5.22
N ARG A 34 -21.47 8.57 -4.29
CA ARG A 34 -22.91 8.51 -3.94
C ARG A 34 -23.44 9.85 -3.42
N LEU A 35 -22.66 10.55 -2.60
CA LEU A 35 -23.07 11.86 -2.09
C LEU A 35 -23.12 12.92 -3.21
N PHE A 36 -22.22 12.86 -4.19
CA PHE A 36 -22.29 13.70 -5.39
C PHE A 36 -23.54 13.39 -6.22
N GLU A 37 -23.85 12.10 -6.47
CA GLU A 37 -25.06 11.68 -7.19
C GLU A 37 -26.36 12.17 -6.50
N LEU A 38 -26.33 12.31 -5.17
CA LEU A 38 -27.43 12.85 -4.36
C LEU A 38 -27.40 14.39 -4.22
N GLY A 39 -26.47 15.08 -4.88
CA GLY A 39 -26.31 16.54 -4.81
C GLY A 39 -25.81 17.06 -3.45
N LYS A 40 -25.16 16.23 -2.64
CA LYS A 40 -24.65 16.55 -1.30
C LYS A 40 -23.16 16.90 -1.26
N LEU A 41 -22.42 16.57 -2.32
CA LEU A 41 -21.04 17.01 -2.53
C LEU A 41 -20.89 17.59 -3.94
N THR A 42 -19.86 18.40 -4.16
CA THR A 42 -19.49 18.84 -5.50
C THR A 42 -18.76 17.74 -6.26
N LEU A 43 -18.75 17.83 -7.59
CA LEU A 43 -17.98 16.90 -8.44
C LEU A 43 -16.49 16.91 -8.08
N ASP A 44 -15.93 18.10 -7.82
CA ASP A 44 -14.53 18.28 -7.41
C ASP A 44 -14.19 17.50 -6.12
N GLN A 45 -15.06 17.54 -5.11
CA GLN A 45 -14.89 16.78 -3.87
C GLN A 45 -14.95 15.26 -4.10
N ALA A 46 -15.83 14.80 -4.99
CA ALA A 46 -15.90 13.39 -5.36
C ALA A 46 -14.64 12.94 -6.10
N LEU A 47 -14.19 13.70 -7.09
CA LEU A 47 -12.97 13.40 -7.85
C LEU A 47 -11.72 13.46 -6.98
N THR A 48 -11.64 14.39 -6.04
CA THR A 48 -10.53 14.45 -5.06
C THR A 48 -10.45 13.16 -4.24
N ALA A 49 -11.60 12.63 -3.78
CA ALA A 49 -11.63 11.37 -3.05
C ALA A 49 -11.22 10.17 -3.93
N GLU A 50 -11.59 10.17 -5.22
CA GLU A 50 -11.18 9.13 -6.17
C GLU A 50 -9.67 9.18 -6.47
N ILE A 51 -9.10 10.38 -6.65
CA ILE A 51 -7.65 10.56 -6.82
C ILE A 51 -6.91 10.06 -5.58
N ALA A 52 -7.36 10.43 -4.38
CA ALA A 52 -6.77 9.96 -3.13
C ALA A 52 -6.83 8.43 -3.00
N ALA A 53 -7.93 7.79 -3.46
CA ALA A 53 -8.04 6.34 -3.48
C ALA A 53 -7.03 5.69 -4.44
N SER A 54 -6.84 6.26 -5.62
CA SER A 54 -5.83 5.79 -6.60
C SER A 54 -4.41 5.94 -6.05
N GLN A 55 -4.08 7.07 -5.45
CA GLN A 55 -2.76 7.30 -4.82
C GLN A 55 -2.49 6.32 -3.68
N ALA A 56 -3.49 6.02 -2.85
CA ALA A 56 -3.34 5.04 -1.77
C ALA A 56 -3.13 3.61 -2.30
N GLN A 57 -3.78 3.24 -3.40
CA GLN A 57 -3.55 1.96 -4.08
C GLN A 57 -2.12 1.88 -4.65
N GLU A 58 -1.64 2.97 -5.26
CA GLU A 58 -0.26 3.05 -5.74
C GLU A 58 0.75 2.89 -4.59
N ALA A 59 0.50 3.55 -3.46
CA ALA A 59 1.34 3.41 -2.26
C ALA A 59 1.38 1.97 -1.74
N LEU A 60 0.24 1.25 -1.77
CA LEU A 60 0.20 -0.18 -1.43
C LEU A 60 1.02 -1.03 -2.41
N VAL A 61 0.94 -0.77 -3.72
CA VAL A 61 1.75 -1.47 -4.72
C VAL A 61 3.24 -1.24 -4.46
N ARG A 62 3.64 0.01 -4.20
CA ARG A 62 5.04 0.35 -3.86
C ARG A 62 5.51 -0.35 -2.58
N ALA A 63 4.66 -0.45 -1.56
CA ALA A 63 4.99 -1.17 -0.32
C ALA A 63 5.18 -2.67 -0.56
N ARG A 64 4.34 -3.29 -1.40
CA ARG A 64 4.49 -4.70 -1.80
C ARG A 64 5.77 -4.94 -2.59
N LEU A 65 6.14 -4.01 -3.47
CA LEU A 65 7.38 -4.08 -4.23
C LEU A 65 8.59 -4.03 -3.28
N ALA A 66 8.62 -3.08 -2.35
CA ALA A 66 9.71 -2.96 -1.38
C ALA A 66 9.87 -4.21 -0.49
N GLU A 67 8.76 -4.81 -0.07
CA GLU A 67 8.77 -6.09 0.67
C GLU A 67 9.35 -7.23 -0.19
N GLY A 68 8.93 -7.34 -1.45
CA GLY A 68 9.43 -8.37 -2.38
C GLY A 68 10.92 -8.22 -2.72
N GLU A 69 11.38 -7.00 -2.98
CA GLU A 69 12.80 -6.70 -3.19
C GLU A 69 13.64 -7.04 -1.96
N ASN A 70 13.12 -6.77 -0.76
CA ASN A 70 13.81 -7.13 0.48
C ASN A 70 13.90 -8.64 0.67
N LEU A 71 12.83 -9.39 0.37
CA LEU A 71 12.84 -10.86 0.42
C LEU A 71 13.87 -11.44 -0.56
N LEU A 72 13.97 -10.90 -1.77
CA LEU A 72 14.98 -11.32 -2.75
C LEU A 72 16.41 -11.09 -2.23
N ARG A 73 16.68 -9.91 -1.63
CA ARG A 73 17.98 -9.61 -1.02
C ARG A 73 18.31 -10.54 0.14
N LEU A 74 17.34 -10.87 0.99
CA LEU A 74 17.53 -11.84 2.07
C LEU A 74 17.86 -13.23 1.53
N TYR A 75 17.15 -13.67 0.49
CA TYR A 75 17.42 -14.95 -0.17
C TYR A 75 18.86 -15.01 -0.73
N GLN A 76 19.30 -13.94 -1.40
CA GLN A 76 20.67 -13.82 -1.91
C GLN A 76 21.72 -13.82 -0.78
N ALA A 77 21.47 -13.09 0.30
CA ALA A 77 22.40 -12.96 1.43
C ALA A 77 22.56 -14.27 2.24
N LEU A 78 21.56 -15.15 2.23
CA LEU A 78 21.61 -16.47 2.87
C LEU A 78 22.34 -17.52 2.01
N GLY A 79 23.09 -17.10 0.99
CA GLY A 79 23.86 -18.01 0.13
C GLY A 79 23.06 -18.55 -1.06
N GLY A 80 21.86 -18.02 -1.31
CA GLY A 80 21.09 -18.25 -2.53
C GLY A 80 20.75 -19.71 -2.82
N GLY A 81 20.90 -20.68 -1.92
CA GLY A 81 20.70 -22.10 -2.27
C GLY A 81 21.61 -22.63 -3.40
N TRP A 82 22.62 -21.86 -3.82
CA TRP A 82 23.65 -22.22 -4.80
C TRP A 82 25.01 -21.92 -4.19
N GLN A 83 25.33 -22.61 -3.09
CA GLN A 83 26.71 -22.92 -2.75
C GLN A 83 26.92 -24.38 -3.14
N ASP A 84 27.26 -24.57 -4.42
CA ASP A 84 28.21 -25.58 -4.89
C ASP A 84 29.24 -24.83 -5.76
#